data_AF-A0A2D9WUB8-F1
#
_entry.id   AF-A0A2D9WUB8-F1
#
_cell.length_a   1.000
_cell.length_b   1.000
_cell.length_c   1.000
_cell.angle_alpha   90.00
_cell.angle_beta   90.00
_cell.angle_gamma   90.00
#
_symmetry.space_group_name_H-M   'P 1'
#
loop_
_entity.id
_entity.type
_entity.pdbx_description
1 polymer ?
#
loop_
_entity_poly.entity_id
_entity_poly.type
_entity_poly.pdbx_seq_one_letter_code
_entity_poly.pdbx_strand_id
1 'polypeptide(L)'
;MKNKYIIISKISLLLVFLVIFAGSTVRMTGSGMGCPDWPKCFGYYIPPTDETKLIWKPNSHYNKNIMILYEGAFYNAKVEFISKERFEKNNWVKYTKHDYTDFNVVHTWFEYINRLLGVLAGFSVLIMFIFSFFLQNNKKVFIPLSSIILISIVLQAWLGKLVVDSNLAPYKISTHLLMAIIIVLLMVYNIKKTDEIKN
;
A
#
# COMPACT_ATOMS: atom_id res chain seq x y z
N MET A 1 -23.74 17.86 11.49
CA MET A 1 -23.18 16.64 10.86
C MET A 1 -22.75 16.84 9.40
N LYS A 2 -23.54 17.53 8.55
CA LYS A 2 -23.18 17.81 7.15
C LYS A 2 -21.78 18.45 6.95
N ASN A 3 -21.47 19.53 7.68
CA ASN A 3 -20.14 20.19 7.58
C ASN A 3 -18.98 19.24 7.91
N LYS A 4 -19.13 18.39 8.93
CA LYS A 4 -18.11 17.39 9.29
C LYS A 4 -17.91 16.37 8.16
N TYR A 5 -19.00 15.89 7.55
CA TYR A 5 -18.93 14.98 6.41
C TYR A 5 -18.21 15.59 5.19
N ILE A 6 -18.48 16.87 4.88
CA ILE A 6 -17.79 17.58 3.78
C ILE A 6 -16.29 17.70 4.07
N ILE A 7 -15.91 18.11 5.29
CA ILE A 7 -14.51 18.23 5.70
C ILE A 7 -13.80 16.88 5.57
N ILE A 8 -14.39 15.81 6.12
CA ILE A 8 -13.83 14.46 6.03
C ILE A 8 -13.71 14.01 4.57
N SER A 9 -14.72 14.27 3.73
CA SER A 9 -14.69 13.91 2.31
C SER A 9 -13.56 14.64 1.56
N LYS A 10 -13.34 15.93 1.85
CA LYS A 10 -12.24 16.72 1.28
C LYS A 10 -10.87 16.23 1.74
N ILE A 11 -10.73 15.86 3.02
CA ILE A 11 -9.50 15.25 3.56
C ILE A 11 -9.23 13.91 2.87
N SER A 12 -10.25 13.04 2.76
CA SER A 12 -10.11 11.77 2.04
C SER A 12 -9.69 11.99 0.59
N LEU A 13 -10.28 12.97 -0.11
CA LEU A 13 -9.93 13.28 -1.50
C LEU A 13 -8.47 13.74 -1.61
N LEU A 14 -8.03 14.63 -0.72
CA LEU A 14 -6.64 15.09 -0.66
C LEU A 14 -5.68 13.90 -0.44
N LEU A 15 -5.99 13.00 0.50
CA LEU A 15 -5.17 11.81 0.74
C LEU A 15 -5.09 10.91 -0.49
N VAL A 16 -6.21 10.67 -1.18
CA VAL A 16 -6.22 9.88 -2.43
C VAL A 16 -5.35 10.56 -3.52
N PHE A 17 -5.42 11.89 -3.64
CA PHE A 17 -4.53 12.63 -4.55
C PHE A 17 -3.05 12.47 -4.18
N LEU A 18 -2.72 12.54 -2.88
CA LEU A 18 -1.34 12.32 -2.41
C LEU A 18 -0.86 10.89 -2.72
N VAL A 19 -1.72 9.89 -2.62
CA VAL A 19 -1.41 8.50 -3.03
C VAL A 19 -1.13 8.43 -4.53
N ILE A 20 -1.97 9.04 -5.38
CA ILE A 20 -1.75 9.04 -6.83
C ILE A 20 -0.43 9.74 -7.18
N PHE A 21 -0.14 10.87 -6.53
CA PHE A 21 1.11 11.59 -6.70
C PHE A 21 2.32 10.75 -6.26
N ALA A 22 2.29 10.17 -5.06
CA ALA A 22 3.35 9.30 -4.57
C ALA A 22 3.54 8.09 -5.50
N GLY A 23 2.47 7.44 -5.95
CA GLY A 23 2.54 6.36 -6.93
C GLY A 23 3.16 6.79 -8.26
N SER A 24 2.85 7.99 -8.75
CA SER A 24 3.50 8.58 -9.93
C SER A 24 5.00 8.78 -9.72
N THR A 25 5.41 9.30 -8.56
CA THR A 25 6.84 9.47 -8.23
C THR A 25 7.57 8.13 -8.14
N VAL A 26 6.96 7.10 -7.56
CA VAL A 26 7.50 5.73 -7.52
C VAL A 26 7.74 5.20 -8.93
N ARG A 27 6.79 5.41 -9.85
CA ARG A 27 6.96 4.99 -11.24
C ARG A 27 8.05 5.78 -11.97
N MET A 28 8.07 7.10 -11.82
CA MET A 28 9.02 7.97 -12.54
C MET A 28 10.46 7.78 -12.08
N THR A 29 10.67 7.43 -10.81
CA THR A 29 11.99 7.16 -10.23
C THR A 29 12.45 5.71 -10.40
N GLY A 30 11.65 4.84 -11.03
CA GLY A 30 11.96 3.41 -11.13
C GLY A 30 11.83 2.64 -9.81
N SER A 31 11.31 3.29 -8.76
CA SER A 31 11.21 2.72 -7.41
C SER A 31 10.14 1.65 -7.25
N GLY A 32 9.37 1.32 -8.30
CA GLY A 32 8.21 0.41 -8.21
C GLY A 32 8.52 -1.08 -7.94
N MET A 33 9.79 -1.40 -7.66
CA MET A 33 10.26 -2.70 -7.17
C MET A 33 11.08 -2.57 -5.86
N GLY A 34 10.96 -1.45 -5.15
CA GLY A 34 11.67 -1.18 -3.90
C GLY A 34 11.23 -2.04 -2.72
N CYS A 35 10.03 -2.63 -2.77
CA CYS A 35 9.53 -3.58 -1.77
C CYS A 35 9.03 -4.89 -2.41
N PRO A 36 9.77 -6.01 -2.25
CA PRO A 36 9.49 -7.25 -2.98
C PRO A 36 8.24 -8.00 -2.52
N ASP A 37 7.80 -7.77 -1.30
CA ASP A 37 6.64 -8.39 -0.69
C ASP A 37 5.54 -7.36 -0.42
N TRP A 38 4.36 -7.84 -0.07
CA TRP A 38 3.22 -7.05 0.37
C TRP A 38 2.40 -7.89 1.35
N PRO A 39 1.92 -7.35 2.49
CA PRO A 39 1.89 -5.95 2.91
C PRO A 39 3.18 -5.44 3.55
N LYS A 40 4.12 -6.33 3.85
CA LYS A 40 5.43 -6.02 4.42
C LYS A 40 6.43 -5.61 3.34
N CYS A 41 7.62 -5.21 3.76
CA CYS A 41 8.75 -4.92 2.91
C CYS A 41 10.01 -5.62 3.48
N PHE A 42 10.58 -6.55 2.74
CA PHE A 42 11.61 -7.50 3.16
C PHE A 42 11.21 -8.33 4.41
N GLY A 43 9.92 -8.59 4.59
CA GLY A 43 9.39 -9.25 5.79
C GLY A 43 9.24 -8.34 7.01
N TYR A 44 9.58 -7.05 6.90
CA TYR A 44 9.43 -6.03 7.94
C TYR A 44 8.18 -5.16 7.72
N TYR A 45 7.54 -4.70 8.80
CA TYR A 45 6.45 -3.71 8.71
C TYR A 45 6.96 -2.28 8.52
N ILE A 46 8.17 -2.01 8.97
CA ILE A 46 8.90 -0.77 8.72
C ILE A 46 10.17 -1.18 8.00
N PRO A 47 10.41 -0.70 6.77
CA PRO A 47 11.55 -1.15 5.99
C PRO A 47 12.87 -0.80 6.67
N PRO A 48 13.93 -1.60 6.45
CA PRO A 48 15.25 -1.29 6.95
C PRO A 48 15.76 0.02 6.33
N THR A 49 16.52 0.79 7.12
CA THR A 49 17.20 2.02 6.69
C THR A 49 18.63 1.77 6.24
N ASP A 50 19.08 0.51 6.27
CA ASP A 50 20.46 0.10 6.02
C ASP A 50 20.47 -1.34 5.47
N GLU A 51 21.30 -1.56 4.46
CA GLU A 51 21.61 -2.85 3.84
C GLU A 51 22.11 -3.88 4.83
N THR A 52 22.85 -3.45 5.87
CA THR A 52 23.43 -4.35 6.86
C THR A 52 22.39 -5.14 7.66
N LYS A 53 21.12 -4.73 7.63
CA LYS A 53 20.00 -5.47 8.23
C LYS A 53 19.51 -6.63 7.35
N LEU A 54 19.74 -6.56 6.05
CA LEU A 54 19.38 -7.61 5.10
C LEU A 54 20.51 -8.62 4.89
N ILE A 55 21.74 -8.28 5.25
CA ILE A 55 22.85 -9.24 5.19
C ILE A 55 22.70 -10.28 6.30
N TRP A 56 22.96 -11.55 5.97
CA TRP A 56 22.97 -12.62 6.96
C TRP A 56 24.06 -12.39 8.02
N LYS A 57 23.73 -12.61 9.29
CA LYS A 57 24.65 -12.51 10.43
C LYS A 57 24.57 -13.78 11.29
N PRO A 58 25.69 -14.28 11.81
CA PRO A 58 25.70 -15.37 12.78
C PRO A 58 25.12 -14.92 14.13
N ASN A 59 24.67 -15.88 14.94
CA ASN A 59 24.17 -15.67 16.31
C ASN A 59 23.11 -14.57 16.44
N SER A 60 22.29 -14.42 15.39
CA SER A 60 21.29 -13.36 15.27
C SER A 60 19.89 -13.96 15.23
N HIS A 61 18.94 -13.25 15.84
CA HIS A 61 17.55 -13.67 15.86
C HIS A 61 16.84 -13.33 14.55
N TYR A 62 16.22 -14.32 13.93
CA TYR A 62 15.44 -14.15 12.69
C TYR A 62 14.01 -14.62 12.92
N ASN A 63 13.06 -13.70 12.73
CA ASN A 63 11.64 -14.02 12.76
C ASN A 63 11.21 -14.69 11.44
N LYS A 64 10.13 -15.46 11.49
CA LYS A 64 9.53 -16.09 10.30
C LYS A 64 9.25 -15.06 9.20
N ASN A 65 9.60 -15.43 7.96
CA ASN A 65 9.46 -14.64 6.74
C ASN A 65 10.34 -13.37 6.64
N ILE A 66 11.29 -13.15 7.55
CA ILE A 66 12.32 -12.11 7.32
C ILE A 66 13.13 -12.49 6.09
N MET A 67 13.39 -11.50 5.24
CA MET A 67 14.20 -11.65 4.04
C MET A 67 15.65 -11.25 4.32
N ILE A 68 16.58 -12.03 3.79
CA ILE A 68 18.01 -11.72 3.78
C ILE A 68 18.55 -11.78 2.36
N LEU A 69 19.61 -11.02 2.09
CA LEU A 69 20.44 -11.13 0.90
C LEU A 69 21.66 -12.01 1.22
N TYR A 70 21.80 -13.12 0.51
CA TYR A 70 22.92 -14.04 0.67
C TYR A 70 23.35 -14.56 -0.71
N GLU A 71 24.64 -14.48 -1.04
CA GLU A 71 25.21 -14.91 -2.33
C GLU A 71 24.43 -14.40 -3.56
N GLY A 72 24.01 -13.13 -3.52
CA GLY A 72 23.31 -12.49 -4.63
C GLY A 72 21.89 -12.99 -4.86
N ALA A 73 21.25 -13.62 -3.87
CA ALA A 73 19.83 -13.98 -3.92
C ALA A 73 19.11 -13.66 -2.59
N PHE A 74 17.83 -13.34 -2.69
CA PHE A 74 16.98 -13.16 -1.51
C PHE A 74 16.50 -14.50 -0.96
N TYR A 75 16.50 -14.64 0.37
CA TYR A 75 16.02 -15.82 1.09
C TYR A 75 15.08 -15.41 2.22
N ASN A 76 14.00 -16.17 2.40
CA ASN A 76 13.05 -15.98 3.49
C ASN A 76 13.25 -17.03 4.58
N ALA A 77 13.21 -16.61 5.84
CA ALA A 77 13.23 -17.50 7.00
C ALA A 77 11.96 -18.36 7.06
N LYS A 78 12.11 -19.70 7.12
CA LYS A 78 10.98 -20.65 7.21
C LYS A 78 10.23 -20.56 8.54
N VAL A 79 11.01 -20.37 9.61
CA VAL A 79 10.57 -20.37 11.00
C VAL A 79 11.30 -19.25 11.75
N GLU A 80 10.92 -19.03 13.00
CA GLU A 80 11.67 -18.18 13.92
C GLU A 80 12.81 -18.98 14.54
N PHE A 81 14.04 -18.47 14.49
CA PHE A 81 15.23 -19.14 15.00
C PHE A 81 16.40 -18.18 15.25
N ILE A 82 17.41 -18.67 15.97
CA ILE A 82 18.71 -17.99 16.14
C ILE A 82 19.70 -18.64 15.17
N SER A 83 20.34 -17.83 14.33
CA SER A 83 21.34 -18.33 13.38
C SER A 83 22.57 -18.86 14.13
N LYS A 84 23.21 -19.91 13.59
CA LYS A 84 24.49 -20.40 14.09
C LYS A 84 25.65 -19.63 13.46
N GLU A 85 26.88 -20.05 13.75
CA GLU A 85 28.10 -19.47 13.16
C GLU A 85 28.19 -19.62 11.63
N ARG A 86 27.51 -20.63 11.06
CA ARG A 86 27.50 -20.90 9.61
C ARG A 86 26.09 -20.79 9.04
N PHE A 87 26.01 -20.43 7.76
CA PHE A 87 24.76 -20.35 7.02
C PHE A 87 24.16 -21.74 6.79
N GLU A 88 23.01 -22.03 7.41
CA GLU A 88 22.29 -23.29 7.25
C GLU A 88 21.10 -23.13 6.30
N LYS A 89 21.23 -23.58 5.05
CA LYS A 89 20.19 -23.47 4.01
C LYS A 89 18.84 -24.10 4.40
N ASN A 90 18.82 -25.06 5.32
CA ASN A 90 17.61 -25.73 5.78
C ASN A 90 16.59 -24.76 6.42
N ASN A 91 17.04 -23.67 7.04
CA ASN A 91 16.18 -22.69 7.69
C ASN A 91 15.62 -21.64 6.71
N TRP A 92 16.05 -21.68 5.45
CA TRP A 92 15.80 -20.64 4.45
C TRP A 92 15.10 -21.21 3.20
N VAL A 93 14.25 -20.40 2.58
CA VAL A 93 13.67 -20.66 1.25
C VAL A 93 14.11 -19.55 0.32
N LYS A 94 14.64 -19.91 -0.86
CA LYS A 94 14.98 -18.92 -1.88
C LYS A 94 13.71 -18.17 -2.30
N TYR A 95 13.77 -16.85 -2.29
CA TYR A 95 12.70 -16.02 -2.83
C TYR A 95 12.77 -16.05 -4.36
N THR A 96 11.72 -16.52 -5.01
CA THR A 96 11.67 -16.74 -6.47
C THR A 96 10.56 -15.96 -7.15
N LYS A 97 9.83 -15.12 -6.41
CA LYS A 97 8.75 -14.32 -6.99
C LYS A 97 9.28 -13.25 -7.94
N HIS A 98 10.47 -12.75 -7.64
CA HIS A 98 11.15 -11.70 -8.37
C HIS A 98 12.63 -12.06 -8.54
N ASP A 99 13.22 -11.61 -9.65
CA ASP A 99 14.58 -11.97 -10.04
C ASP A 99 15.62 -10.88 -9.72
N TYR A 100 15.18 -9.72 -9.22
CA TYR A 100 16.08 -8.64 -8.81
C TYR A 100 16.59 -8.85 -7.37
N THR A 101 17.84 -8.47 -7.15
CA THR A 101 18.56 -8.76 -5.91
C THR A 101 19.23 -7.51 -5.30
N ASP A 102 18.97 -6.36 -5.90
CA ASP A 102 19.48 -5.07 -5.45
C ASP A 102 18.54 -4.47 -4.41
N PHE A 103 19.08 -4.17 -3.24
CA PHE A 103 18.40 -3.35 -2.25
C PHE A 103 18.84 -1.89 -2.42
N ASN A 104 17.88 -0.97 -2.33
CA ASN A 104 18.17 0.45 -2.29
C ASN A 104 17.20 1.13 -1.32
N VAL A 105 17.75 1.72 -0.27
CA VAL A 105 16.98 2.37 0.80
C VAL A 105 16.01 3.40 0.23
N VAL A 106 16.44 4.25 -0.70
CA VAL A 106 15.60 5.34 -1.24
C VAL A 106 14.41 4.78 -2.00
N HIS A 107 14.64 3.81 -2.90
CA HIS A 107 13.57 3.17 -3.66
C HIS A 107 12.57 2.45 -2.75
N THR A 108 13.08 1.72 -1.75
CA THR A 108 12.27 1.05 -0.74
C THR A 108 11.37 2.03 0.03
N TRP A 109 11.91 3.18 0.47
CA TRP A 109 11.14 4.16 1.22
C TRP A 109 10.11 4.90 0.36
N PHE A 110 10.41 5.18 -0.91
CA PHE A 110 9.41 5.75 -1.83
C PHE A 110 8.19 4.86 -1.99
N GLU A 111 8.38 3.54 -2.16
CA GLU A 111 7.24 2.61 -2.16
C GLU A 111 6.51 2.57 -0.83
N TYR A 112 7.26 2.50 0.27
CA TYR A 112 6.66 2.37 1.60
C TYR A 112 5.78 3.57 1.94
N ILE A 113 6.24 4.79 1.63
CA ILE A 113 5.46 6.02 1.82
C ILE A 113 4.17 5.98 1.00
N ASN A 114 4.23 5.55 -0.26
CA ASN A 114 3.03 5.39 -1.08
C ASN A 114 2.04 4.37 -0.47
N ARG A 115 2.53 3.24 0.05
CA ARG A 115 1.70 2.23 0.75
C ARG A 115 1.08 2.80 2.02
N LEU A 116 1.85 3.56 2.81
CA LEU A 116 1.38 4.20 4.05
C LEU A 116 0.28 5.22 3.77
N LEU A 117 0.45 6.08 2.76
CA LEU A 117 -0.58 7.01 2.32
C LEU A 117 -1.85 6.28 1.87
N GLY A 118 -1.71 5.12 1.20
CA GLY A 118 -2.84 4.26 0.81
C GLY A 118 -3.65 3.77 2.02
N VAL A 119 -2.96 3.33 3.08
CA VAL A 119 -3.60 2.93 4.34
C VAL A 119 -4.33 4.11 5.00
N LEU A 120 -3.69 5.28 5.06
CA LEU A 120 -4.31 6.49 5.62
C LEU A 120 -5.54 6.93 4.82
N ALA A 121 -5.48 6.89 3.49
CA ALA A 121 -6.62 7.17 2.63
C ALA A 121 -7.78 6.18 2.88
N GLY A 122 -7.47 4.89 3.02
CA GLY A 122 -8.44 3.85 3.36
C GLY A 122 -9.17 4.11 4.68
N PHE A 123 -8.44 4.44 5.75
CA PHE A 123 -9.04 4.80 7.03
C PHE A 123 -9.88 6.09 6.94
N SER A 124 -9.40 7.10 6.21
CA SER A 124 -10.16 8.34 6.02
C SER A 124 -11.49 8.08 5.30
N VAL A 125 -11.49 7.22 4.28
CA VAL A 125 -12.71 6.81 3.55
C VAL A 125 -13.64 5.97 4.43
N LEU A 126 -13.10 5.11 5.29
CA LEU A 126 -13.90 4.36 6.27
C LEU A 126 -14.61 5.32 7.26
N ILE A 127 -13.90 6.33 7.77
CA ILE A 127 -14.50 7.36 8.62
C ILE A 127 -15.57 8.14 7.85
N MET A 128 -15.33 8.50 6.58
CA MET A 128 -16.32 9.12 5.72
C MET A 128 -17.58 8.26 5.58
N PHE A 129 -17.43 6.96 5.35
CA PHE A 129 -18.53 5.99 5.28
C PHE A 129 -19.32 5.95 6.59
N ILE A 130 -18.66 5.85 7.75
CA ILE A 130 -19.32 5.86 9.06
C ILE A 130 -20.12 7.16 9.25
N PHE A 131 -19.55 8.31 8.87
CA PHE A 131 -20.24 9.60 8.98
C PHE A 131 -21.46 9.73 8.06
N SER A 132 -21.55 8.93 6.98
CA SER A 132 -22.70 8.93 6.07
C SER A 132 -24.01 8.52 6.75
N PHE A 133 -23.95 7.63 7.75
CA PHE A 133 -25.12 7.17 8.51
C PHE A 133 -25.76 8.28 9.36
N PHE A 134 -25.00 9.33 9.67
CA PHE A 134 -25.47 10.45 10.49
C PHE A 134 -26.08 11.59 9.66
N LEU A 135 -26.19 11.44 8.34
CA LEU A 135 -26.80 12.44 7.44
C LEU A 135 -28.32 12.28 7.36
N GLN A 136 -29.09 12.99 8.19
CA GLN A 136 -30.53 12.77 8.37
C GLN A 136 -31.40 12.82 7.09
N ASN A 137 -31.19 13.77 6.17
CA ASN A 137 -32.14 14.01 5.06
C ASN A 137 -31.83 13.27 3.75
N ASN A 138 -30.73 12.51 3.64
CA ASN A 138 -30.29 11.93 2.36
C ASN A 138 -29.52 10.58 2.49
N LYS A 139 -29.78 9.83 3.56
CA LYS A 139 -29.08 8.56 3.85
C LYS A 139 -29.15 7.55 2.69
N LYS A 140 -30.29 7.47 2.00
CA LYS A 140 -30.52 6.55 0.87
C LYS A 140 -29.59 6.79 -0.32
N VAL A 141 -28.99 7.97 -0.43
CA VAL A 141 -28.04 8.31 -1.50
C VAL A 141 -26.60 8.22 -0.99
N PHE A 142 -26.31 8.80 0.17
CA PHE A 142 -24.93 8.90 0.68
C PHE A 142 -24.37 7.58 1.22
N ILE A 143 -25.19 6.73 1.83
CA ILE A 143 -24.75 5.41 2.31
C ILE A 143 -24.28 4.54 1.13
N PRO A 144 -25.10 4.26 0.09
CA PRO A 144 -24.63 3.42 -1.02
C PRO A 144 -23.46 4.06 -1.78
N LEU A 145 -23.45 5.38 -1.99
CA LEU A 145 -22.34 6.05 -2.66
C LEU A 145 -21.02 5.90 -1.88
N SER A 146 -21.03 6.13 -0.56
CA SER A 146 -19.84 5.97 0.28
C SER A 146 -19.43 4.50 0.45
N SER A 147 -20.38 3.55 0.44
CA SER A 147 -20.08 2.11 0.36
C SER A 147 -19.34 1.75 -0.93
N ILE A 148 -19.79 2.26 -2.09
CA ILE A 148 -19.14 2.01 -3.38
C ILE A 148 -17.72 2.57 -3.37
N ILE A 149 -17.51 3.78 -2.84
CA ILE A 149 -16.18 4.38 -2.71
C ILE A 149 -15.28 3.52 -1.80
N LEU A 150 -15.80 3.08 -0.65
CA LEU A 150 -15.06 2.23 0.29
C LEU A 150 -14.63 0.90 -0.36
N ILE A 151 -15.56 0.20 -1.01
CA ILE A 151 -15.28 -1.05 -1.74
C ILE A 151 -14.26 -0.79 -2.85
N SER A 152 -14.39 0.32 -3.58
CA SER A 152 -13.46 0.69 -4.65
C SER A 152 -12.04 0.90 -4.14
N ILE A 153 -11.86 1.50 -2.96
CA ILE A 153 -10.53 1.64 -2.32
C ILE A 153 -9.94 0.28 -1.92
N VAL A 154 -10.77 -0.65 -1.42
CA VAL A 154 -10.30 -2.02 -1.11
C VAL A 154 -9.85 -2.74 -2.39
N LEU A 155 -10.63 -2.63 -3.46
CA LEU A 155 -10.26 -3.16 -4.78
C LEU A 155 -9.00 -2.49 -5.34
N GLN A 156 -8.84 -1.19 -5.12
CA GLN A 156 -7.65 -0.44 -5.51
C GLN A 156 -6.39 -0.97 -4.81
N ALA A 157 -6.47 -1.25 -3.50
CA ALA A 157 -5.37 -1.83 -2.75
C ALA A 157 -5.00 -3.23 -3.27
N TRP A 158 -6.01 -4.05 -3.59
CA TRP A 158 -5.79 -5.36 -4.20
C TRP A 158 -5.15 -5.28 -5.59
N LEU A 159 -5.59 -4.36 -6.45
CA LEU A 159 -4.94 -4.09 -7.73
C LEU A 159 -3.49 -3.65 -7.55
N GLY A 160 -3.20 -2.83 -6.53
CA GLY A 160 -1.84 -2.41 -6.19
C GLY A 160 -0.94 -3.60 -5.83
N LYS A 161 -1.43 -4.56 -5.03
CA LYS A 161 -0.73 -5.83 -4.78
C LYS A 161 -0.45 -6.59 -6.08
N LEU A 162 -1.43 -6.67 -6.99
CA LEU A 162 -1.25 -7.38 -8.27
C LEU A 162 -0.22 -6.73 -9.18
N VAL A 163 -0.03 -5.40 -9.10
CA VAL A 163 1.02 -4.68 -9.82
C VAL A 163 2.40 -5.14 -9.34
N VAL A 164 2.65 -5.12 -8.03
CA VAL A 164 3.91 -5.58 -7.42
C VAL A 164 4.17 -7.05 -7.74
N ASP A 165 3.17 -7.91 -7.53
CA ASP A 165 3.26 -9.35 -7.77
C ASP A 165 3.55 -9.73 -9.23
N SER A 166 3.42 -8.78 -10.16
CA SER A 166 3.52 -9.00 -11.60
C SER A 166 4.76 -8.38 -12.26
N ASN A 167 5.74 -7.95 -11.46
CA ASN A 167 6.90 -7.21 -11.96
C ASN A 167 6.47 -5.98 -12.78
N LEU A 168 5.53 -5.18 -12.26
CA LEU A 168 5.08 -3.95 -12.91
C LEU A 168 4.47 -4.16 -14.30
N ALA A 169 3.71 -5.24 -14.50
CA ALA A 169 3.06 -5.53 -15.78
C ALA A 169 2.24 -4.31 -16.27
N PRO A 170 2.51 -3.77 -17.47
CA PRO A 170 1.95 -2.47 -17.89
C PRO A 170 0.44 -2.40 -17.84
N TYR A 171 -0.26 -3.47 -18.27
CA TYR A 171 -1.72 -3.50 -18.26
C TYR A 171 -2.32 -3.45 -16.85
N LYS A 172 -1.64 -4.03 -15.84
CA LYS A 172 -2.09 -3.95 -14.43
C LYS A 172 -1.90 -2.56 -13.84
N ILE A 173 -0.84 -1.85 -14.25
CA ILE A 173 -0.63 -0.46 -13.87
C ILE A 173 -1.73 0.41 -14.46
N SER A 174 -2.05 0.23 -15.74
CA SER A 174 -3.11 0.99 -16.42
C SER A 174 -4.49 0.75 -15.79
N THR A 175 -4.84 -0.50 -15.48
CA THR A 175 -6.12 -0.80 -14.80
C THR A 175 -6.16 -0.23 -13.38
N HIS A 176 -5.04 -0.29 -12.65
CA HIS A 176 -4.93 0.34 -11.33
C HIS A 176 -5.12 1.86 -11.41
N LEU A 177 -4.48 2.55 -12.36
CA LEU A 177 -4.65 4.00 -12.53
C LEU A 177 -6.07 4.38 -12.95
N LEU A 178 -6.68 3.64 -13.88
CA LEU A 178 -8.04 3.88 -14.34
C LEU A 178 -9.04 3.81 -13.17
N MET A 179 -8.91 2.80 -12.31
CA MET A 179 -9.75 2.65 -11.13
C MET A 179 -9.53 3.79 -10.12
N ALA A 180 -8.29 4.28 -9.95
CA ALA A 180 -8.01 5.46 -9.13
C ALA A 180 -8.74 6.71 -9.62
N ILE A 181 -8.77 6.93 -10.95
CA ILE A 181 -9.48 8.06 -11.56
C ILE A 181 -10.98 7.95 -11.31
N ILE A 182 -11.57 6.75 -11.46
CA ILE A 182 -12.99 6.51 -11.16
C ILE A 182 -13.30 6.84 -9.69
N ILE A 183 -12.44 6.42 -8.75
CA ILE A 183 -12.60 6.73 -7.33
C ILE A 183 -12.59 8.24 -7.09
N VAL A 184 -11.64 8.97 -7.70
CA VAL A 184 -11.57 10.44 -7.59
C VAL A 184 -12.87 11.08 -8.11
N LEU A 185 -13.38 10.65 -9.26
CA LEU A 185 -14.64 11.16 -9.82
C LEU A 185 -15.82 10.90 -8.88
N LEU A 186 -15.93 9.71 -8.31
CA LEU A 186 -16.96 9.38 -7.32
C LEU A 186 -16.87 10.25 -6.06
N MET A 187 -15.66 10.51 -5.58
CA MET A 187 -15.42 11.37 -4.41
C MET A 187 -15.77 12.83 -4.68
N VAL A 188 -15.39 13.36 -5.85
CA VAL A 188 -15.77 14.72 -6.28
C VAL A 188 -17.30 14.83 -6.39
N TYR A 189 -17.95 13.84 -7.01
CA TYR A 189 -19.41 13.78 -7.08
C TYR A 189 -20.05 13.76 -5.68
N ASN A 190 -19.52 12.96 -4.76
CA ASN A 190 -19.99 12.88 -3.37
C ASN A 190 -19.90 14.24 -2.65
N ILE A 191 -18.79 14.96 -2.81
CA ILE A 191 -18.60 16.30 -2.22
C ILE A 191 -19.59 17.29 -2.84
N LYS A 192 -19.66 17.36 -4.18
CA LYS A 192 -20.58 18.27 -4.89
C LYS A 192 -22.03 18.06 -4.46
N LYS A 193 -22.48 16.81 -4.41
CA LYS A 193 -23.84 16.46 -3.98
C LYS A 193 -24.11 16.88 -2.54
N THR A 194 -23.11 16.79 -1.67
CA THR A 194 -23.26 17.24 -0.28
C THR A 194 -23.35 18.76 -0.18
N ASP A 195 -22.58 19.49 -0.98
CA ASP A 195 -22.62 20.97 -1.04
C ASP A 195 -23.97 21.47 -1.60
N GLU A 196 -24.54 20.82 -2.63
CA GLU A 196 -25.89 21.11 -3.17
C GLU A 196 -27.01 20.99 -2.11
N ILE A 197 -26.86 20.09 -1.14
CA ILE A 197 -27.84 19.85 -0.05
C ILE A 197 -27.59 20.76 1.16
N LYS A 198 -26.44 21.45 1.20
CA LYS A 198 -26.08 22.40 2.24
C LYS A 198 -26.66 23.79 1.95
N ASN A 199 -26.65 24.20 0.68
CA ASN A 199 -27.28 25.42 0.19
C ASN A 199 -28.80 25.22 0.04
#